data_AF-A0A915JWY7-F1
#
_entry.id   AF-A0A915JWY7-F1
#
_cell.length_a   1.000
_cell.length_b   1.000
_cell.length_c   1.000
_cell.angle_alpha   90.00
_cell.angle_beta   90.00
_cell.angle_gamma   90.00
#
_symmetry.space_group_name_H-M   'P 1'
#
loop_
_entity.id
_entity.type
_entity.pdbx_description
1 polymer ?
#
loop_
_entity_poly.entity_id
_entity_poly.type
_entity_poly.pdbx_seq_one_letter_code
_entity_poly.pdbx_strand_id
1 'polypeptide(L)' 'MEEIRNEQDLPREKLHLAVRDSAANMVLAICIGEVDDVNCYLHLLNLVVTKGILDQQTVKDMVARASTVAQEFTHK' A
#
# COMPACT_ATOMS: atom_id res chain seq x y z
N MET A 1 1.04 -18.43 -6.65
CA MET A 1 1.96 -17.88 -7.68
C MET A 1 2.21 -18.87 -8.80
N GLU A 2 2.48 -20.16 -8.50
CA GLU A 2 2.63 -21.17 -9.56
C GLU A 2 1.36 -21.34 -10.41
N GLU A 3 0.17 -21.34 -9.80
CA GLU A 3 -1.10 -21.43 -10.52
C GLU A 3 -1.31 -20.24 -11.47
N ILE A 4 -1.18 -19.00 -10.98
CA ILE A 4 -1.26 -17.78 -11.81
C ILE A 4 -0.26 -17.82 -12.97
N ARG A 5 0.95 -18.32 -12.70
CA ARG A 5 2.00 -18.45 -13.71
C ARG A 5 1.61 -19.48 -14.79
N ASN A 6 1.05 -20.61 -14.39
CA ASN A 6 0.58 -21.64 -15.29
C ASN A 6 -0.66 -21.19 -16.09
N GLU A 7 -1.57 -20.44 -15.47
CA GLU A 7 -2.74 -19.85 -16.14
C GLU A 7 -2.37 -18.80 -17.19
N GLN A 8 -1.28 -18.07 -16.97
CA GLN A 8 -0.78 -17.02 -17.86
C GLN A 8 0.28 -17.52 -18.86
N ASP A 9 0.52 -18.84 -18.91
CA ASP A 9 1.54 -19.49 -19.73
C ASP A 9 2.91 -18.78 -19.65
N LEU A 10 3.27 -18.37 -18.44
CA LEU A 10 4.44 -17.53 -18.18
C LEU A 10 5.59 -18.44 -17.68
N PRO A 11 6.66 -18.68 -18.46
CA PRO A 11 7.79 -19.45 -17.97
C PRO A 11 8.40 -18.83 -16.71
N ARG A 12 8.90 -19.65 -15.77
CA ARG A 12 9.56 -19.17 -14.54
C ARG A 12 10.62 -18.11 -14.84
N GLU A 13 11.36 -18.30 -15.92
CA GLU A 13 12.43 -17.42 -16.37
C GLU A 13 11.98 -16.00 -16.75
N LYS A 14 10.68 -15.79 -17.03
CA LYS A 14 10.13 -14.47 -17.40
C LYS A 14 9.67 -13.65 -16.20
N LEU A 15 9.50 -14.26 -15.02
CA LEU A 15 9.14 -13.54 -13.80
C LEU A 15 10.40 -13.23 -13.00
N HIS A 16 10.95 -12.05 -13.21
CA HIS A 16 12.20 -11.62 -12.58
C HIS A 16 12.00 -10.99 -11.19
N LEU A 17 10.87 -10.31 -10.99
CA LEU A 17 10.64 -9.55 -9.76
C LEU A 17 9.14 -9.32 -9.54
N ALA A 18 8.67 -9.59 -8.32
CA ALA A 18 7.34 -9.24 -7.88
C ALA A 18 7.36 -7.89 -7.13
N VAL A 19 6.47 -6.98 -7.53
CA VAL A 19 6.18 -5.77 -6.73
C VAL A 19 4.99 -6.09 -5.82
N ARG A 20 5.17 -6.01 -4.51
CA ARG A 20 4.12 -6.33 -3.52
C ARG A 20 3.88 -5.18 -2.55
N ASP A 21 2.70 -5.15 -1.93
CA ASP A 21 2.51 -4.33 -0.73
C ASP A 21 3.22 -4.96 0.50
N SER A 22 3.15 -4.27 1.64
CA SER A 22 3.77 -4.72 2.89
C SER A 22 2.78 -5.47 3.79
N ALA A 23 1.61 -5.88 3.30
CA ALA A 23 0.66 -6.67 4.08
C ALA A 23 1.25 -8.07 4.33
N ALA A 24 1.10 -8.58 5.55
CA ALA A 24 1.70 -9.86 5.96
C ALA A 24 1.33 -11.03 5.04
N ASN A 25 0.08 -11.08 4.57
CA ASN A 25 -0.38 -12.12 3.65
C ASN A 25 0.32 -12.03 2.28
N MET A 26 0.59 -10.82 1.79
CA MET A 26 1.29 -10.62 0.52
C MET A 26 2.77 -10.98 0.64
N VAL A 27 3.41 -10.60 1.76
CA VAL A 27 4.78 -11.02 2.08
C VAL A 27 4.87 -12.55 2.11
N LEU A 28 3.96 -13.21 2.83
CA LEU A 28 3.94 -14.67 2.95
C LEU A 28 3.69 -15.36 1.60
N ALA A 29 2.73 -14.87 0.81
CA ALA A 29 2.41 -15.45 -0.50
C ALA A 29 3.60 -15.39 -1.48
N ILE A 30 4.36 -14.30 -1.47
CA ILE A 30 5.55 -14.15 -2.32
C ILE A 30 6.71 -15.00 -1.79
N CYS A 31 6.90 -15.07 -0.47
CA CYS A 31 7.88 -15.94 0.17
C CYS A 31 7.63 -17.43 -0.18
N ILE A 32 6.39 -17.90 -0.07
CA ILE A 32 5.99 -19.27 -0.48
C ILE A 32 6.19 -19.47 -1.99
N GLY A 33 6.03 -18.41 -2.79
CA GLY A 33 6.22 -18.45 -4.23
C GLY A 33 7.68 -18.52 -4.69
N GLU A 34 8.65 -18.34 -3.79
CA GLU A 34 10.09 -18.31 -4.07
C GLU A 34 10.45 -17.34 -5.22
N VAL A 35 9.82 -16.16 -5.24
CA VAL A 35 10.06 -15.11 -6.24
C VAL A 35 10.77 -13.95 -5.57
N ASP A 36 11.80 -13.41 -6.20
CA ASP A 36 12.43 -12.16 -5.76
C ASP A 36 11.41 -11.02 -5.73
N ASP A 37 11.48 -10.16 -4.71
CA ASP A 37 10.45 -9.16 -4.49
C ASP A 37 10.95 -7.82 -3.99
N VAL A 38 10.14 -6.78 -4.25
CA VAL A 38 10.32 -5.43 -3.71
C VAL A 38 9.00 -4.87 -3.21
N ASN A 39 9.10 -3.99 -2.21
CA ASN A 39 7.95 -3.21 -1.75
C ASN A 39 7.46 -2.24 -2.82
N CYS A 40 6.14 -2.11 -2.93
CA CYS A 40 5.48 -1.09 -3.71
C CYS A 40 5.74 0.29 -3.09
N TYR A 41 6.39 1.17 -3.85
CA TYR A 41 6.72 2.53 -3.39
C TYR A 41 5.47 3.34 -3.04
N LEU A 42 4.39 3.22 -3.81
CA LEU A 42 3.12 3.91 -3.52
C LEU A 42 2.51 3.45 -2.19
N HIS A 43 2.61 2.15 -1.88
CA HIS A 43 2.15 1.63 -0.60
C HIS A 43 3.00 2.19 0.55
N LEU A 44 4.32 2.22 0.40
CA LEU A 44 5.21 2.84 1.39
C LEU A 44 4.91 4.32 1.60
N LEU A 45 4.71 5.09 0.52
CA LEU A 45 4.35 6.50 0.60
C LEU A 45 3.02 6.69 1.33
N ASN A 46 2.03 5.84 1.03
CA ASN A 46 0.76 5.86 1.75
C ASN A 46 0.94 5.58 3.24
N LEU A 47 1.80 4.62 3.63
CA LEU A 47 2.10 4.37 5.04
C LEU A 47 2.79 5.57 5.71
N VAL A 48 3.74 6.23 5.03
CA VAL A 48 4.37 7.45 5.54
C VAL A 48 3.35 8.55 5.79
N VAL A 49 2.41 8.76 4.86
CA VAL A 49 1.36 9.76 5.02
C VAL A 49 0.37 9.36 6.12
N THR A 50 -0.19 8.16 6.05
CA THR A 50 -1.31 7.75 6.92
C THR A 50 -0.89 7.39 8.34
N LYS A 51 0.19 6.61 8.49
CA LYS A 51 0.70 6.16 9.80
C LYS A 51 1.80 7.04 10.37
N GLY A 52 2.41 7.89 9.53
CA GLY A 52 3.44 8.82 9.95
C GLY A 52 2.90 10.23 10.16
N ILE A 53 2.49 10.89 9.07
CA ILE A 53 2.09 12.31 9.11
C ILE A 53 0.71 12.48 9.76
N LEU A 54 -0.29 11.77 9.25
CA LEU A 54 -1.68 11.91 9.69
C LEU A 54 -1.94 11.28 11.06
N ASP A 55 -1.05 10.41 11.57
CA ASP A 55 -1.21 9.82 12.89
C ASP A 55 -0.78 10.77 14.03
N GLN A 56 -0.02 11.82 13.72
CA GLN A 56 0.44 12.82 14.68
C GLN A 56 -0.75 13.63 15.22
N GLN A 57 -0.84 13.74 16.55
CA GLN A 57 -1.95 14.44 17.20
C GLN A 57 -2.10 15.89 16.72
N THR A 58 -1.00 16.63 16.61
CA THR A 58 -1.01 18.03 16.12
C THR A 58 -1.61 18.15 14.72
N VAL A 59 -1.28 17.20 13.83
CA VAL A 59 -1.80 17.18 12.45
C VAL A 59 -3.28 16.80 12.45
N LYS A 60 -3.68 15.80 13.24
CA LYS A 60 -5.09 15.42 13.42
C LYS A 60 -5.94 16.60 13.88
N ASP A 61 -5.48 17.32 14.89
CA ASP A 61 -6.19 18.48 15.44
C ASP A 61 -6.30 19.60 14.39
N MET A 62 -5.25 19.84 13.62
CA MET A 62 -5.27 20.81 12.51
C MET A 62 -6.30 20.42 11.43
N VAL A 63 -6.27 19.16 10.99
CA VAL A 63 -7.21 18.64 9.98
C VAL A 63 -8.64 18.73 10.48
N ALA A 64 -8.91 18.34 11.73
CA ALA A 64 -10.25 18.42 12.32
C ALA A 64 -10.81 19.85 12.32
N ARG A 65 -10.00 20.84 12.74
CA ARG A 65 -10.41 22.25 12.69
C ARG A 65 -10.68 22.73 11.26
N ALA A 66 -9.81 22.38 10.32
CA ALA A 66 -10.00 22.73 8.92
C ALA A 66 -11.27 22.10 8.33
N SER A 67 -11.57 20.85 8.68
CA SER A 67 -12.80 20.15 8.28
C SER A 67 -14.05 20.83 8.83
N THR A 68 -14.04 21.29 10.10
CA THR A 68 -15.15 22.06 10.66
C THR A 68 -15.40 23.34 9.87
N VAL A 69 -14.33 24.10 9.55
CA VAL A 69 -14.46 25.31 8.73
C VAL A 69 -15.03 24.98 7.36
N ALA A 70 -14.51 23.95 6.68
CA ALA A 70 -15.00 23.54 5.37
C ALA A 70 -16.49 23.13 5.40
N GLN A 71 -16.94 22.44 6.45
CA GLN A 71 -18.35 22.07 6.64
C GLN A 71 -19.26 23.30 6.73
N GLU A 72 -18.87 24.34 7.47
CA GLU A 72 -19.62 25.61 7.55
C GLU A 72 -19.80 26.29 6.18
N PHE A 73 -18.82 26.15 5.28
CA PHE A 73 -18.91 26.65 3.90
C PHE A 73 -19.65 25.72 2.93
N THR A 74 -19.84 24.44 3.30
CA THR A 74 -20.52 23.44 2.46
C THR A 74 -22.03 23.38 2.75
N HIS A 75 -22.44 23.72 3.98
CA HIS A 75 -23.85 23.72 4.39
C HIS A 75 -24.58 25.06 4.15
N LYS A 76 -24.01 25.96 3.35
CA LYS A 76 -24.64 27.17 2.81
C LYS A 76 -24.92 27.03 1.33
#